data_AF-A0A931UX04-F1
#
_entry.id   AF-A0A931UX04-F1
#
_cell.length_a   1.000
_cell.length_b   1.000
_cell.length_c   1.000
_cell.angle_alpha   90.00
_cell.angle_beta   90.00
_cell.angle_gamma   90.00
#
_symmetry.space_group_name_H-M   'P 1'
#
loop_
_entity.id
_entity.type
_entity.pdbx_description
1 polymer ?
#
loop_
_entity_poly.entity_id
_entity_poly.type
_entity_poly.pdbx_seq_one_letter_code
_entity_poly.pdbx_strand_id
1 'polypeptide(L)'
;MVARLVDPRFAARDEVVLERATPELAPAHVEAQTRFVRYENEHVELGVESASAGWLVLTDTFYPGWRADVDGAPAEIVAADGFARAVHLEPRRHRVRFRFVSRSLRFGLALSAVGVFVLVAIRCWRRLSSGRRASTRRT
;
A
#
# COMPACT_ATOMS: atom_id res chain seq x y z
N MET A 1 -8.69 -24.76 -3.02
CA MET A 1 -8.03 -26.00 -3.49
C MET A 1 -7.06 -25.60 -4.59
N VAL A 2 -5.76 -25.62 -4.27
CA VAL A 2 -4.66 -25.10 -5.08
C VAL A 2 -4.18 -26.20 -6.02
N ALA A 3 -4.51 -26.13 -7.32
CA ALA A 3 -3.97 -27.05 -8.33
C ALA A 3 -4.22 -26.53 -9.76
N ARG A 4 -3.28 -25.74 -10.29
CA ARG A 4 -2.93 -25.63 -11.74
C ARG A 4 -1.92 -24.49 -11.94
N LEU A 5 -0.69 -24.69 -11.49
CA LEU A 5 0.38 -23.67 -11.57
C LEU A 5 1.51 -24.00 -12.55
N VAL A 6 1.35 -25.02 -13.41
CA VAL A 6 2.41 -25.35 -14.39
C VAL A 6 1.80 -25.91 -15.67
N ASP A 7 1.21 -25.04 -16.49
CA ASP A 7 1.03 -25.32 -17.92
C ASP A 7 2.02 -24.43 -18.70
N PRO A 8 2.97 -25.00 -19.46
CA PRO A 8 3.94 -24.22 -20.25
C PRO A 8 3.30 -23.41 -21.38
N ARG A 9 1.98 -23.50 -21.58
CA ARG A 9 1.20 -22.60 -22.45
C ARG A 9 0.58 -21.40 -21.75
N PHE A 10 0.77 -21.24 -20.43
CA PHE A 10 0.22 -20.12 -19.68
C PHE A 10 0.89 -18.81 -20.08
N ALA A 11 0.28 -18.09 -21.02
CA ALA A 11 0.60 -16.70 -21.30
C ALA A 11 -0.09 -15.85 -20.24
N ALA A 12 0.66 -15.45 -19.20
CA ALA A 12 0.19 -14.59 -18.09
C ALA A 12 -0.38 -13.21 -18.51
N ARG A 13 -0.48 -12.94 -19.82
CA ARG A 13 -1.13 -11.76 -20.39
C ARG A 13 -2.63 -11.95 -20.63
N ASP A 14 -3.08 -13.19 -20.85
CA ASP A 14 -4.45 -13.45 -21.33
C ASP A 14 -5.37 -14.05 -20.27
N GLU A 15 -4.84 -14.48 -19.13
CA GLU A 15 -5.61 -15.13 -18.06
C GLU A 15 -5.09 -14.70 -16.68
N VAL A 16 -6.01 -14.28 -15.80
CA VAL A 16 -5.72 -13.79 -14.45
C VAL A 16 -6.56 -14.57 -13.46
N VAL A 17 -5.92 -15.22 -12.49
CA VAL A 17 -6.59 -15.95 -11.41
C VAL A 17 -6.79 -15.02 -10.22
N LEU A 18 -8.04 -14.65 -9.95
CA LEU A 18 -8.40 -13.86 -8.76
C LEU A 18 -8.65 -14.79 -7.56
N GLU A 19 -8.10 -14.44 -6.40
CA GLU A 19 -8.30 -15.23 -5.17
C GLU A 19 -9.77 -15.19 -4.67
N ARG A 20 -10.58 -14.25 -5.15
CA ARG A 20 -12.02 -14.13 -4.81
C ARG A 20 -12.88 -14.38 -6.04
N ALA A 21 -13.94 -15.18 -5.88
CA ALA A 21 -14.94 -15.43 -6.91
C ALA A 21 -15.57 -14.10 -7.37
N THR A 22 -15.41 -13.80 -8.65
CA THR A 22 -15.99 -12.63 -9.35
C THR A 22 -17.19 -13.12 -10.17
N PRO A 23 -18.26 -12.34 -10.36
CA PRO A 23 -19.26 -12.64 -11.37
C PRO A 23 -18.56 -12.89 -12.71
N GLU A 24 -18.91 -14.00 -13.35
CA GLU A 24 -18.29 -14.53 -14.57
C GLU A 24 -18.27 -13.47 -15.67
N LEU A 25 -17.12 -12.78 -15.80
CA LEU A 25 -16.84 -11.92 -16.94
C LEU A 25 -16.50 -12.85 -18.10
N ALA A 26 -17.32 -12.84 -19.15
CA ALA A 26 -17.00 -13.56 -20.38
C ALA A 26 -15.59 -13.18 -20.85
N PRO A 27 -14.76 -14.14 -21.32
CA PRO A 27 -13.43 -13.85 -21.84
C PRO A 27 -13.58 -12.98 -23.09
N ALA A 28 -13.48 -11.67 -22.88
CA ALA A 28 -13.45 -10.66 -23.91
C ALA A 28 -12.07 -10.03 -23.88
N HIS A 29 -11.41 -9.96 -25.03
CA HIS A 29 -10.20 -9.16 -25.17
C HIS A 29 -10.58 -7.70 -24.94
N VAL A 30 -10.26 -7.19 -23.75
CA VAL A 30 -10.49 -5.79 -23.40
C VAL A 30 -9.32 -5.00 -23.95
N GLU A 31 -9.52 -4.30 -25.08
CA GLU A 31 -8.58 -3.28 -25.52
C GLU A 31 -8.61 -2.13 -24.50
N ALA A 32 -7.62 -2.11 -23.62
CA ALA A 32 -7.39 -1.04 -22.66
C ALA A 32 -6.06 -0.36 -22.96
N GLN A 33 -6.07 0.97 -23.04
CA GLN A 33 -4.86 1.77 -23.10
C GLN A 33 -4.39 2.05 -21.68
N THR A 34 -3.15 1.66 -21.37
CA THR A 34 -2.52 1.97 -20.08
C THR A 34 -1.31 2.85 -20.27
N ARG A 35 -1.16 3.85 -19.39
CA ARG A 35 -0.02 4.76 -19.38
C ARG A 35 0.45 4.95 -17.94
N PHE A 36 1.74 4.69 -17.70
CA PHE A 36 2.38 5.08 -16.45
C PHE A 36 2.50 6.60 -16.39
N VAL A 37 1.84 7.20 -15.39
CA VAL A 37 1.94 8.63 -15.07
C VAL A 37 3.08 8.85 -14.08
N ARG A 38 3.25 7.93 -13.13
CA ARG A 38 4.34 7.94 -12.14
C ARG A 38 4.68 6.52 -11.74
N TYR A 39 5.96 6.19 -11.65
CA TYR A 39 6.44 4.89 -11.22
C TYR A 39 7.62 5.05 -10.27
N GLU A 40 7.34 4.96 -8.98
CA GLU A 40 8.30 5.05 -7.88
C GLU A 40 8.08 3.90 -6.90
N ASN A 41 9.09 3.59 -6.08
CA ASN A 41 9.07 2.44 -5.17
C ASN A 41 7.85 2.40 -4.24
N GLU A 42 7.38 3.56 -3.77
CA GLU A 42 6.23 3.64 -2.85
C GLU A 42 4.97 4.21 -3.51
N HIS A 43 5.04 4.61 -4.78
CA HIS A 43 3.98 5.31 -5.48
C HIS A 43 3.91 4.92 -6.95
N VAL A 44 2.82 4.28 -7.35
CA VAL A 44 2.55 3.97 -8.76
C VAL A 44 1.26 4.67 -9.17
N GLU A 45 1.29 5.43 -10.25
CA GLU A 45 0.13 6.10 -10.83
C GLU A 45 -0.01 5.71 -12.30
N LEU A 46 -1.21 5.24 -12.64
CA LEU A 46 -1.58 4.72 -13.95
C LEU A 46 -2.78 5.50 -14.48
N GLY A 47 -2.70 5.94 -15.72
CA GLY A 47 -3.87 6.30 -16.52
C GLY A 47 -4.35 5.06 -17.27
N VAL A 48 -5.61 4.72 -17.12
CA VAL A 48 -6.24 3.58 -17.80
C VAL A 48 -7.45 4.07 -18.56
N GLU A 49 -7.60 3.66 -19.80
CA GLU A 49 -8.78 3.93 -20.62
C GLU A 49 -9.28 2.60 -21.20
N SER A 50 -10.52 2.25 -20.86
CA SER A 50 -11.14 0.99 -21.28
C SER A 50 -12.60 1.21 -21.65
N ALA A 51 -13.03 0.60 -22.75
CA ALA A 51 -14.44 0.61 -23.19
C ALA A 51 -15.32 -0.40 -22.44
N SER A 52 -14.73 -1.34 -21.70
CA SER A 52 -15.43 -2.36 -20.91
C SER A 52 -14.95 -2.38 -19.46
N ALA A 53 -15.83 -2.88 -18.57
CA ALA A 53 -15.45 -3.18 -17.19
C ALA A 53 -14.40 -4.29 -17.18
N GLY A 54 -13.46 -4.21 -16.24
CA GLY A 54 -12.40 -5.21 -16.15
C GLY A 54 -11.48 -5.01 -14.97
N TRP A 55 -10.52 -5.93 -14.83
CA TRP A 55 -9.51 -5.87 -13.79
C TRP A 55 -8.23 -5.26 -14.35
N LEU A 56 -7.78 -4.16 -13.75
CA LEU A 56 -6.42 -3.69 -13.94
C LEU A 56 -5.51 -4.52 -13.06
N VAL A 57 -4.61 -5.28 -13.68
CA VAL A 57 -3.62 -6.10 -12.98
C VAL A 57 -2.25 -5.48 -13.11
N LEU A 58 -1.63 -5.19 -11.96
CA LEU A 58 -0.27 -4.73 -11.85
C LEU A 58 0.61 -5.89 -11.35
N THR A 59 1.42 -6.43 -12.26
CA THR A 59 2.37 -7.56 -12.05
C THR A 59 3.63 -7.15 -11.28
N ASP A 60 3.44 -6.40 -10.20
CA ASP A 60 4.51 -6.03 -9.27
C ASP A 60 4.17 -6.57 -7.87
N THR A 61 5.20 -6.96 -7.13
CA THR A 61 5.09 -7.83 -5.94
C THR A 61 4.17 -7.22 -4.88
N PHE A 62 3.10 -7.94 -4.55
CA PHE A 62 2.17 -7.57 -3.49
C PHE A 62 2.84 -7.73 -2.11
N TYR A 63 3.10 -6.59 -1.45
CA TYR A 63 3.47 -6.56 -0.03
C TYR A 63 2.30 -6.05 0.84
N PRO A 64 2.04 -6.61 2.02
CA PRO A 64 1.00 -6.11 2.91
C PRO A 64 1.26 -4.64 3.28
N GLY A 65 0.33 -3.73 2.93
CA GLY A 65 0.46 -2.29 3.22
C GLY A 65 0.20 -1.37 2.03
N TRP A 66 0.05 -1.90 0.82
CA TRP A 66 -0.42 -1.13 -0.32
C TRP A 66 -1.89 -0.72 -0.16
N ARG A 67 -2.21 0.50 -0.63
CA ARG A 67 -3.56 1.02 -0.78
C ARG A 67 -3.77 1.47 -2.22
N ALA A 68 -4.98 1.28 -2.74
CA ALA A 68 -5.35 1.75 -4.07
C ALA A 68 -6.40 2.85 -3.97
N ASP A 69 -6.30 3.81 -4.87
CA ASP A 69 -7.32 4.84 -5.10
C ASP A 69 -7.65 4.86 -6.59
N VAL A 70 -8.93 4.86 -6.95
CA VAL A 70 -9.43 5.04 -8.31
C VAL A 70 -10.15 6.38 -8.35
N ASP A 71 -9.64 7.31 -9.17
CA ASP A 71 -10.16 8.69 -9.28
C ASP A 71 -10.28 9.44 -7.95
N GLY A 72 -9.43 9.08 -6.99
CA GLY A 72 -9.39 9.69 -5.65
C GLY A 72 -10.29 9.01 -4.61
N ALA A 73 -11.07 8.00 -4.99
CA ALA A 73 -11.83 7.17 -4.06
C ALA A 73 -11.05 5.90 -3.68
N PRO A 74 -11.07 5.46 -2.40
CA PRO A 74 -10.43 4.22 -1.99
C PRO A 74 -10.99 3.03 -2.76
N ALA A 75 -10.11 2.20 -3.31
CA ALA A 75 -10.46 0.99 -4.03
C ALA A 75 -9.87 -0.25 -3.33
N GLU A 76 -10.60 -1.36 -3.40
CA GLU A 76 -10.13 -2.64 -2.88
C GLU A 76 -9.04 -3.22 -3.80
N ILE A 77 -7.92 -3.63 -3.19
CA ILE A 77 -6.88 -4.40 -3.90
C ILE A 77 -7.17 -5.88 -3.70
N VAL A 78 -7.31 -6.60 -4.80
CA VAL A 78 -7.43 -8.06 -4.81
C VAL A 78 -6.09 -8.66 -5.24
N ALA A 79 -5.69 -9.75 -4.60
CA ALA A 79 -4.53 -10.51 -5.04
C ALA A 79 -4.88 -11.27 -6.33
N ALA A 80 -4.16 -10.96 -7.40
CA ALA A 80 -4.19 -11.69 -8.67
C ALA A 80 -2.95 -12.60 -8.74
N ASP A 81 -3.14 -13.85 -9.15
CA ASP A 81 -2.08 -14.86 -9.32
C ASP A 81 -1.19 -15.07 -8.08
N GLY A 82 -1.67 -14.69 -6.89
CA GLY A 82 -0.99 -14.83 -5.60
C GLY A 82 0.11 -13.79 -5.31
N PHE A 83 0.49 -12.95 -6.28
CA PHE A 83 1.55 -11.93 -6.11
C PHE A 83 1.27 -10.59 -6.79
N ALA A 84 0.33 -10.53 -7.74
CA ALA A 84 -0.01 -9.31 -8.46
C ALA A 84 -1.14 -8.55 -7.74
N ARG A 85 -1.20 -7.24 -7.98
CA ARG A 85 -2.25 -6.35 -7.44
C ARG A 85 -3.30 -6.11 -8.50
N ALA A 86 -4.55 -6.41 -8.21
CA ALA A 86 -5.67 -6.15 -9.09
C ALA A 86 -6.66 -5.15 -8.49
N VAL A 87 -7.20 -4.26 -9.33
CA VAL A 87 -8.28 -3.33 -8.98
C VAL A 87 -9.33 -3.38 -10.08
N HIS A 88 -10.60 -3.48 -9.68
CA HIS A 88 -11.73 -3.45 -10.61
C HIS A 88 -11.97 -2.03 -11.12
N LEU A 89 -12.13 -1.88 -12.43
CA LEU A 89 -12.43 -0.62 -13.10
C LEU A 89 -13.73 -0.72 -13.89
N GLU A 90 -14.49 0.36 -13.88
CA GLU A 90 -15.69 0.52 -14.71
C GLU A 90 -15.30 0.96 -16.14
N PRO A 91 -16.18 0.80 -17.14
CA PRO A 91 -15.90 1.25 -18.51
C PRO A 91 -15.84 2.78 -18.56
N ARG A 92 -14.63 3.33 -18.66
CA ARG A 92 -14.29 4.75 -18.86
C ARG A 92 -12.78 4.96 -18.71
N ARG A 93 -12.37 6.23 -18.66
CA ARG A 93 -11.01 6.65 -18.31
C ARG A 93 -10.89 6.83 -16.80
N HIS A 94 -9.88 6.19 -16.23
CA HIS A 94 -9.59 6.18 -14.80
C HIS A 94 -8.14 6.58 -14.52
N ARG A 95 -7.93 7.20 -13.36
CA ARG A 95 -6.63 7.44 -12.76
C ARG A 95 -6.49 6.56 -11.53
N VAL A 96 -5.64 5.54 -11.63
CA VAL A 96 -5.41 4.57 -10.57
C VAL A 96 -4.10 4.90 -9.86
N ARG A 97 -4.13 4.96 -8.54
CA ARG A 97 -2.97 5.23 -7.70
C ARG A 97 -2.78 4.11 -6.69
N PHE A 98 -1.58 3.54 -6.67
CA PHE A 98 -1.14 2.62 -5.64
C PHE A 98 -0.13 3.34 -4.75
N ARG A 99 -0.36 3.29 -3.43
CA ARG A 99 0.53 3.90 -2.42
C ARG A 99 0.89 2.90 -1.35
N PHE A 100 2.18 2.78 -1.07
CA PHE A 100 2.65 1.94 0.01
C PHE A 100 2.57 2.71 1.34
N VAL A 101 2.00 2.06 2.36
CA VAL A 101 1.92 2.63 3.71
C VAL A 101 2.68 1.75 4.67
N SER A 102 3.95 2.10 4.94
CA SER A 102 4.80 1.38 5.88
C SER A 102 4.27 1.53 7.32
N ARG A 103 3.74 0.44 7.89
CA ARG A 103 3.36 0.40 9.31
C ARG A 103 4.60 0.55 10.21
N SER A 104 5.73 -0.04 9.82
CA SER A 104 6.98 0.00 10.56
C SER A 104 7.52 1.42 10.76
N LEU A 105 7.37 2.28 9.76
CA LEU A 105 7.79 3.68 9.85
C LEU A 105 7.02 4.44 10.95
N ARG A 106 5.72 4.18 11.09
CA ARG A 106 4.90 4.80 12.15
C ARG A 106 5.32 4.34 13.54
N PHE A 107 5.60 3.05 13.70
CA PHE A 107 6.09 2.50 14.97
C PHE A 107 7.47 3.05 15.34
N GLY A 108 8.39 3.12 14.38
CA GLY A 108 9.71 3.72 14.58
C GLY A 108 9.62 5.18 15.03
N LEU A 109 8.80 5.98 14.35
CA LEU A 109 8.57 7.39 14.70
C LEU A 109 7.98 7.55 16.12
N ALA A 110 7.00 6.73 16.48
CA ALA A 110 6.41 6.75 17.82
C ALA A 110 7.43 6.40 18.90
N LEU A 111 8.24 5.36 18.69
CA LEU A 111 9.29 4.96 19.62
C LEU A 111 10.36 6.06 19.78
N SER A 112 10.79 6.69 18.67
CA SER A 112 11.71 7.82 18.71
C SER A 112 11.13 9.01 19.48
N ALA A 113 9.84 9.33 19.27
CA ALA A 113 9.17 10.41 19.99
C ALA A 113 9.12 10.16 21.50
N VAL A 114 8.82 8.92 21.93
CA VAL A 114 8.88 8.51 23.34
C VAL A 114 10.29 8.65 23.89
N GLY A 115 11.32 8.22 23.15
CA GLY A 115 12.71 8.37 23.56
C GLY A 115 13.12 9.83 23.77
N VAL A 116 12.77 10.72 22.84
CA VAL A 116 13.00 12.17 22.96
C VAL A 116 12.26 12.74 24.16
N PHE A 117 11.00 12.35 24.37
CA PHE A 117 10.19 12.80 25.50
C PHE A 117 10.85 12.41 26.84
N VAL A 118 11.33 11.17 26.97
CA VAL A 118 12.03 10.70 28.18
C VAL A 118 13.31 11.49 28.42
N LEU A 119 14.12 11.74 27.38
CA LEU A 119 15.35 12.52 27.51
C LEU A 119 15.07 13.97 27.95
N VAL A 120 14.03 14.60 27.39
CA VAL A 120 13.58 15.93 27.79
C VAL A 120 13.09 15.93 29.24
N ALA A 121 12.29 14.93 29.64
CA ALA A 121 11.81 14.79 31.00
C ALA A 121 12.95 14.64 32.01
N ILE A 122 13.95 13.79 31.72
CA ILE A 122 15.15 13.63 32.55
C ILE A 122 15.92 14.95 32.64
N ARG A 123 16.11 15.65 31.51
CA ARG A 123 16.81 16.95 31.47
C ARG A 123 16.10 17.99 32.34
N CYS A 124 14.78 18.11 32.21
CA CYS A 124 13.95 19.00 33.01
C CYS A 124 14.00 18.63 34.49
N TRP A 125 13.90 17.34 34.82
CA TRP A 125 13.96 16.88 36.22
C TRP A 125 15.32 17.16 36.86
N ARG A 126 16.43 16.96 36.14
CA ARG A 126 17.78 17.30 36.62
C ARG A 126 17.92 18.81 36.86
N ARG A 127 17.37 19.65 35.98
CA ARG A 127 17.37 21.12 36.15
C ARG A 127 16.58 21.54 37.40
N LEU A 128 15.38 20.99 37.59
CA LEU A 128 14.49 21.31 38.70
C LEU A 128 15.01 20.79 40.05
N SER A 129 15.63 19.60 40.07
CA SER A 129 16.17 19.00 41.30
C SER A 129 17.51 19.62 41.76
N SER A 130 18.24 20.27 40.85
CA SER A 130 19.47 21.01 41.18
C SER A 130 19.22 22.25 42.03
N GLY A 131 18.04 22.88 41.92
CA GLY A 131 17.65 24.04 42.71
C GLY A 131 17.19 23.74 44.15
N ARG A 132 16.89 22.47 44.48
CA ARG A 132 16.36 22.08 45.80
C ARG A 132 17.42 21.64 46.82
N ARG A 133 18.67 21.36 46.42
CA ARG A 133 19.72 20.84 47.33
C ARG A 133 20.50 21.90 48.11
N ALA A 134 20.26 23.20 47.90
CA ALA A 134 21.02 24.27 48.56
C ALA A 134 20.49 24.69 49.96
N SER A 135 19.37 24.12 50.45
CA SER A 135 18.66 24.66 51.63
C SER A 135 18.81 23.87 52.94
N THR A 136 19.47 22.71 52.98
CA THR A 136 19.42 21.82 54.17
C THR A 136 20.79 21.60 54.82
N ARG A 137 21.54 22.70 55.04
CA ARG A 137 22.77 22.68 55.86
C ARG A 137 22.92 23.99 56.65
N ARG A 138 21.99 24.24 57.57
CA ARG A 138 22.16 25.25 58.64
C ARG A 138 21.21 24.90 59.79
N THR A 139 21.72 24.17 60.77
CA THR A 139 21.51 24.30 62.22
C THR A 139 22.28 23.19 62.90
#